data_AF-A0A956F0R5-F1
#
_entry.id   AF-A0A956F0R5-F1
#
_cell.length_a   1.000
_cell.length_b   1.000
_cell.length_c   1.000
_cell.angle_alpha   90.00
_cell.angle_beta   90.00
_cell.angle_gamma   90.00
#
_symmetry.space_group_name_H-M   'P 1'
#
loop_
_entity.id
_entity.type
_entity.pdbx_description
1 polymer ?
#
loop_
_entity_poly.entity_id
_entity_poly.type
_entity_poly.pdbx_seq_one_letter_code
_entity_poly.pdbx_strand_id
1 'polypeptide(L)'
;MSLGLGAAALASCTNEPAYECTSEDNLALYNRKIQPLLSDENPSSCNKCHLTGVSLAAFARDTPCETMACLEEQGLADRDDPDNSLVLKWISRGEPSSPLTPNAARIEYDAFRQFLRYQSDCGAEVCSGVTCTSPSSGDVCLVKSEPAILDVTDQGGCGDKDLEQLFSDTIYRWRGRCYPCHFDSTKPEADAPKWINASQVCDVASLATLRNIEHSGYIRTDQPERSKILLKPLAEEAGGIKHGGHTKFKDQEDIAYQAFLYFIQRYADCKNR
;
A
#
# COMPACT_ATOMS: atom_id res chain seq x y z
N MET A 1 53.05 36.61 22.59
CA MET A 1 51.77 36.81 21.85
C MET A 1 51.68 35.74 20.77
N SER A 2 50.45 35.28 20.53
CA SER A 2 50.01 34.28 19.55
C SER A 2 50.15 32.81 19.92
N LEU A 3 49.08 32.32 20.56
CA LEU A 3 48.57 30.96 20.41
C LEU A 3 48.22 30.67 18.94
N GLY A 4 48.47 29.46 18.47
CA GLY A 4 47.89 28.91 17.26
C GLY A 4 47.31 27.52 17.54
N LEU A 5 46.00 27.47 17.79
CA LEU A 5 45.21 26.24 17.85
C LEU A 5 45.21 25.58 16.46
N GLY A 6 45.72 24.36 16.35
CA GLY A 6 45.46 23.48 15.21
C GLY A 6 44.16 22.72 15.45
N ALA A 7 43.05 23.20 14.88
CA ALA A 7 41.78 22.50 14.88
C ALA A 7 41.83 21.32 13.90
N ALA A 8 41.40 20.16 14.38
CA ALA A 8 41.21 18.94 13.60
C ALA A 8 40.05 19.14 12.60
N ALA A 9 40.30 18.86 11.32
CA ALA A 9 39.25 18.68 10.33
C ALA A 9 38.81 17.21 10.36
N LEU A 10 37.71 16.93 11.04
CA LEU A 10 36.89 15.74 10.81
C LEU A 10 35.69 16.15 9.97
N ALA A 11 35.67 15.76 8.70
CA ALA A 11 34.50 15.77 7.83
C ALA A 11 34.75 14.81 6.66
N SER A 12 33.79 14.11 6.10
CA SER A 12 32.56 13.48 6.57
C SER A 12 32.20 12.49 5.45
N CYS A 13 31.45 11.44 5.75
CA CYS A 13 31.11 10.37 4.82
C CYS A 13 30.19 10.85 3.66
N THR A 14 30.33 10.16 2.52
CA THR A 14 29.43 10.01 1.34
C THR A 14 29.25 11.18 0.35
N ASN A 15 29.87 11.01 -0.84
CA ASN A 15 29.53 11.72 -2.08
C ASN A 15 28.27 11.11 -2.72
N GLU A 16 27.09 11.65 -2.41
CA GLU A 16 25.96 11.61 -3.35
C GLU A 16 26.21 12.68 -4.44
N PRO A 17 25.83 12.48 -5.71
CA PRO A 17 25.96 13.53 -6.72
C PRO A 17 25.16 14.74 -6.27
N ALA A 18 25.83 15.89 -6.14
CA ALA A 18 25.16 17.16 -5.92
C ALA A 18 24.26 17.43 -7.14
N TYR A 19 22.95 17.34 -6.94
CA TYR A 19 21.96 17.82 -7.89
C TYR A 19 21.64 19.28 -7.58
N GLU A 20 21.30 20.05 -8.61
CA GLU A 20 20.75 21.39 -8.44
C GLU A 20 19.23 21.27 -8.38
N CYS A 21 18.58 22.10 -7.57
CA CYS A 21 17.11 22.11 -7.46
C CYS A 21 16.47 22.75 -8.71
N THR A 22 16.54 22.06 -9.85
CA THR A 22 16.01 22.52 -11.13
C THR A 22 14.95 21.57 -11.68
N SER A 23 14.05 22.07 -12.52
CA SER A 23 13.06 21.21 -13.19
C SER A 23 13.72 20.22 -14.15
N GLU A 24 14.88 20.55 -14.73
CA GLU A 24 15.65 19.68 -15.60
C GLU A 24 16.27 18.50 -14.83
N ASP A 25 16.92 18.76 -13.69
CA ASP A 25 17.47 17.70 -12.84
C ASP A 25 16.39 16.77 -12.30
N ASN A 26 15.24 17.33 -11.92
CA ASN A 26 14.08 16.55 -11.48
C ASN A 26 13.59 15.61 -12.58
N LEU A 27 13.40 16.13 -13.80
CA LEU A 27 12.96 15.34 -14.94
C LEU A 27 14.01 14.30 -15.35
N ALA A 28 15.30 14.66 -15.35
CA ALA A 28 16.39 13.77 -15.69
C ALA A 28 16.52 12.62 -14.67
N LEU A 29 16.39 12.92 -13.37
CA LEU A 29 16.33 11.90 -12.33
C LEU A 29 15.15 10.95 -12.55
N TYR A 30 13.95 11.50 -12.74
CA TYR A 30 12.73 10.74 -12.94
C TYR A 30 12.78 9.84 -14.18
N ASN A 31 13.11 10.39 -15.35
CA ASN A 31 13.18 9.64 -16.61
C ASN A 31 14.24 8.53 -16.56
N ARG A 32 15.35 8.76 -15.85
CA ARG A 32 16.44 7.78 -15.73
C ARG A 32 16.17 6.67 -14.72
N LYS A 33 15.53 7.00 -13.60
CA LYS A 33 15.46 6.12 -12.42
C LYS A 33 14.05 5.60 -12.13
N ILE A 34 13.04 6.43 -12.33
CA ILE A 34 11.67 6.17 -11.90
C ILE A 34 10.82 5.69 -13.06
N GLN A 35 10.73 6.46 -14.15
CA GLN A 35 9.94 6.10 -15.33
C GLN A 35 10.19 4.68 -15.86
N PRO A 36 11.43 4.15 -15.92
CA PRO A 36 11.67 2.78 -16.41
C PRO A 36 11.16 1.68 -15.48
N LEU A 37 10.94 1.99 -14.19
CA LEU A 37 10.34 1.08 -13.21
C LEU A 37 8.80 1.09 -13.28
N LEU A 38 8.25 2.08 -13.99
CA LEU A 38 6.82 2.39 -14.09
C LEU A 38 6.21 2.01 -15.44
N SER A 39 7.00 1.60 -16.44
CA SER A 39 6.50 1.29 -17.78
C SER A 39 6.07 -0.18 -17.96
N ASP A 40 4.98 -0.40 -18.69
CA ASP A 40 4.43 -1.74 -18.96
C ASP A 40 5.33 -2.59 -19.88
N GLU A 41 6.16 -1.97 -20.71
CA GLU A 41 7.11 -2.67 -21.60
C GLU A 41 8.32 -3.25 -20.86
N ASN A 42 8.52 -2.79 -19.63
CA ASN A 42 9.51 -3.32 -18.73
C ASN A 42 8.72 -3.81 -17.51
N PRO A 43 7.89 -4.88 -17.66
CA PRO A 43 7.01 -5.35 -16.60
C PRO A 43 7.92 -5.63 -15.44
N SER A 44 7.95 -4.68 -14.52
CA SER A 44 9.09 -4.51 -13.67
C SER A 44 9.23 -5.81 -12.90
N SER A 45 10.46 -6.18 -12.58
CA SER A 45 10.72 -7.20 -11.57
C SER A 45 9.80 -7.05 -10.34
N CYS A 46 9.33 -5.82 -10.05
CA CYS A 46 8.21 -5.52 -9.16
C CYS A 46 6.91 -6.29 -9.50
N ASN A 47 6.27 -6.05 -10.65
CA ASN A 47 4.95 -6.61 -10.99
C ASN A 47 4.95 -8.13 -11.22
N LYS A 48 6.10 -8.72 -11.59
CA LYS A 48 6.22 -10.16 -11.84
C LYS A 48 6.54 -10.97 -10.58
N CYS A 49 7.24 -10.39 -9.59
CA CYS A 49 7.75 -11.17 -8.45
C CYS A 49 7.49 -10.56 -7.05
N HIS A 50 7.31 -9.24 -6.89
CA HIS A 50 7.42 -8.59 -5.58
C HIS A 50 6.28 -7.63 -5.19
N LEU A 51 5.48 -7.17 -6.16
CA LEU A 51 4.34 -6.25 -5.98
C LEU A 51 3.07 -6.77 -6.66
N THR A 52 2.82 -8.07 -6.59
CA THR A 52 1.49 -8.58 -6.94
C THR A 52 0.48 -8.02 -5.96
N GLY A 53 -0.40 -7.17 -6.47
CA GLY A 53 -1.39 -6.44 -5.69
C GLY A 53 -1.01 -4.99 -5.39
N VAL A 54 0.06 -4.41 -5.97
CA VAL A 54 0.29 -2.95 -6.12
C VAL A 54 1.09 -2.62 -7.38
N SER A 55 0.41 -2.28 -8.48
CA SER A 55 1.09 -1.72 -9.66
C SER A 55 1.66 -0.32 -9.37
N LEU A 56 2.99 -0.17 -9.40
CA LEU A 56 3.61 1.16 -9.30
C LEU A 56 3.21 2.10 -10.45
N ALA A 57 2.85 1.53 -11.61
CA ALA A 57 2.31 2.29 -12.74
C ALA A 57 1.03 3.06 -12.36
N ALA A 58 0.29 2.64 -11.33
CA ALA A 58 -0.89 3.37 -10.84
C ALA A 58 -0.52 4.75 -10.23
N PHE A 59 0.73 4.94 -9.79
CA PHE A 59 1.22 6.21 -9.23
C PHE A 59 2.05 7.00 -10.23
N ALA A 60 2.49 6.36 -11.32
CA ALA A 60 3.19 7.02 -12.40
C ALA A 60 2.31 8.11 -13.01
N ARG A 61 2.90 9.28 -13.20
CA ARG A 61 2.30 10.38 -13.96
C ARG A 61 3.29 10.84 -15.03
N ASP A 62 2.79 11.68 -15.94
CA ASP A 62 3.59 12.21 -17.05
C ASP A 62 4.74 13.10 -16.56
N THR A 63 4.65 13.62 -15.31
CA THR A 63 5.67 14.48 -14.72
C THR A 63 6.15 13.97 -13.35
N PRO A 64 7.41 14.26 -12.96
CA PRO A 64 7.91 13.95 -11.63
C PRO A 64 7.12 14.63 -10.51
N CYS A 65 6.73 15.89 -10.71
CA CYS A 65 6.01 16.66 -9.71
C CYS A 65 4.62 16.08 -9.44
N GLU A 66 3.89 15.68 -10.49
CA GLU A 66 2.58 15.07 -10.34
C GLU A 66 2.69 13.67 -9.72
N THR A 67 3.71 12.90 -10.10
CA THR A 67 3.98 11.58 -9.49
C THR A 67 4.20 11.72 -7.98
N MET A 68 5.03 12.68 -7.55
CA MET A 68 5.25 12.93 -6.13
C MET A 68 3.95 13.37 -5.42
N ALA A 69 3.22 14.33 -5.99
CA ALA A 69 1.97 14.80 -5.41
C ALA A 69 0.94 13.66 -5.22
N CYS A 70 0.88 12.72 -6.17
CA CYS A 70 0.03 11.53 -6.04
C CYS A 70 0.54 10.53 -5.01
N LEU A 71 1.85 10.32 -4.89
CA LEU A 71 2.41 9.46 -3.84
C LEU A 71 2.12 10.03 -2.44
N GLU A 72 2.20 11.35 -2.25
CA GLU A 72 1.86 12.02 -0.98
C GLU A 72 0.37 11.94 -0.67
N GLU A 73 -0.50 12.25 -1.63
CA GLU A 73 -1.95 12.22 -1.43
C GLU A 73 -2.44 10.82 -1.01
N GLN A 74 -1.79 9.77 -1.52
CA GLN A 74 -2.10 8.38 -1.18
C GLN A 74 -1.38 7.88 0.08
N GLY A 75 -0.61 8.73 0.77
CA GLY A 75 0.16 8.37 1.97
C GLY A 75 1.31 7.39 1.72
N LEU A 76 1.78 7.30 0.47
CA LEU A 76 2.86 6.40 0.05
C LEU A 76 4.24 7.05 0.20
N ALA A 77 4.29 8.37 0.02
CA ALA A 77 5.47 9.19 0.25
C ALA A 77 5.25 10.11 1.45
N ASP A 78 6.31 10.25 2.24
CA ASP A 78 6.43 11.25 3.29
C ASP A 78 7.53 12.23 2.86
N ARG A 79 7.16 13.48 2.57
CA ARG A 79 8.13 14.48 2.13
C ARG A 79 9.02 14.97 3.27
N ASP A 80 8.52 14.96 4.51
CA ASP A 80 9.28 15.41 5.67
C ASP A 80 10.25 14.32 6.16
N ASP A 81 9.90 13.04 5.95
CA ASP A 81 10.73 11.87 6.26
C ASP A 81 10.82 10.89 5.07
N PRO A 82 11.56 11.23 4.00
CA PRO A 82 11.57 10.48 2.74
C PRO A 82 12.03 9.03 2.90
N ASP A 83 12.96 8.76 3.81
CA ASP A 83 13.50 7.41 4.06
C ASP A 83 12.49 6.48 4.77
N ASN A 84 11.44 7.04 5.40
CA ASN A 84 10.40 6.31 6.12
C ASN A 84 9.10 6.14 5.32
N SER A 85 9.08 6.65 4.08
CA SER A 85 7.98 6.53 3.14
C SER A 85 7.51 5.07 2.98
N LEU A 86 6.19 4.86 2.94
CA LEU A 86 5.59 3.53 2.85
C LEU A 86 6.01 2.79 1.56
N VAL A 87 6.18 3.52 0.45
CA VAL A 87 6.64 2.95 -0.82
C VAL A 87 8.02 2.27 -0.69
N LEU A 88 8.94 2.84 0.10
CA LEU A 88 10.27 2.25 0.33
C LEU A 88 10.20 0.97 1.17
N LYS A 89 9.30 0.95 2.17
CA LYS A 89 9.04 -0.26 2.98
C LYS A 89 8.49 -1.38 2.11
N TRP A 90 7.63 -1.07 1.14
CA TRP A 90 7.08 -2.06 0.22
C TRP A 90 8.13 -2.64 -0.71
N ILE A 91 8.95 -1.80 -1.34
CA ILE A 91 10.02 -2.27 -2.23
C ILE A 91 11.00 -3.18 -1.46
N SER A 92 11.35 -2.82 -0.22
CA SER A 92 12.29 -3.59 0.62
C SER A 92 11.81 -5.01 0.98
N ARG A 93 10.50 -5.27 0.94
CA ARG A 93 9.93 -6.60 1.25
C ARG A 93 10.16 -7.63 0.14
N GLY A 94 10.63 -7.20 -1.04
CA GLY A 94 10.89 -8.08 -2.18
C GLY A 94 12.10 -9.02 -2.05
N GLU A 95 12.85 -9.03 -0.94
CA GLU A 95 14.04 -9.88 -0.80
C GLU A 95 13.75 -11.22 -0.06
N PRO A 96 14.32 -12.37 -0.50
CA PRO A 96 15.34 -12.49 -1.53
C PRO A 96 14.74 -12.54 -2.93
N SER A 97 15.28 -11.65 -3.76
CA SER A 97 15.17 -11.56 -5.20
C SER A 97 15.00 -12.90 -5.94
N SER A 98 14.17 -12.90 -6.99
CA SER A 98 14.16 -13.97 -8.01
C SER A 98 15.58 -14.33 -8.48
N PRO A 99 15.90 -15.62 -8.73
CA PRO A 99 17.20 -16.03 -9.30
C PRO A 99 17.56 -15.32 -10.61
N LEU A 100 16.55 -14.78 -11.31
CA LEU A 100 16.71 -14.08 -12.58
C LEU A 100 17.11 -12.60 -12.41
N THR A 101 16.82 -11.98 -11.26
CA THR A 101 17.10 -10.56 -10.99
C THR A 101 17.52 -10.34 -9.53
N PRO A 102 18.72 -10.81 -9.12
CA PRO A 102 19.14 -10.91 -7.73
C PRO A 102 19.31 -9.58 -6.95
N ASN A 103 19.02 -8.44 -7.58
CA ASN A 103 19.17 -7.10 -7.00
C ASN A 103 18.03 -6.15 -7.39
N ALA A 104 16.93 -6.66 -7.95
CA ALA A 104 15.84 -5.84 -8.45
C ALA A 104 15.27 -4.91 -7.36
N ALA A 105 14.88 -5.47 -6.21
CA ALA A 105 14.30 -4.70 -5.12
C ALA A 105 15.29 -3.65 -4.57
N ARG A 106 16.59 -3.97 -4.47
CA ARG A 106 17.61 -2.99 -4.07
C ARG A 106 17.75 -1.84 -5.08
N ILE A 107 17.80 -2.14 -6.38
CA ILE A 107 17.91 -1.12 -7.44
C ILE A 107 16.67 -0.21 -7.42
N GLU A 108 15.48 -0.80 -7.26
CA GLU A 108 14.21 -0.09 -7.16
C GLU A 108 14.18 0.79 -5.90
N TYR A 109 14.64 0.25 -4.76
CA TYR A 109 14.70 0.98 -3.49
C TYR A 109 15.61 2.20 -3.61
N ASP A 110 16.83 2.02 -4.13
CA ASP A 110 17.80 3.11 -4.29
C ASP A 110 17.27 4.18 -5.25
N ALA A 111 16.57 3.77 -6.32
CA ALA A 111 15.95 4.69 -7.28
C ALA A 111 14.83 5.53 -6.64
N PHE A 112 13.86 4.88 -5.97
CA PHE A 112 12.78 5.58 -5.29
C PHE A 112 13.28 6.45 -4.15
N ARG A 113 14.24 5.98 -3.37
CA ARG A 113 14.81 6.74 -2.26
C ARG A 113 15.50 8.01 -2.76
N GLN A 114 16.27 7.92 -3.84
CA GLN A 114 16.91 9.09 -4.45
C GLN A 114 15.87 10.10 -4.95
N PHE A 115 14.80 9.63 -5.59
CA PHE A 115 13.69 10.49 -6.04
C PHE A 115 12.97 11.18 -4.87
N LEU A 116 12.62 10.43 -3.81
CA LEU A 116 11.94 10.97 -2.64
C LEU A 116 12.80 12.02 -1.91
N ARG A 117 14.10 11.77 -1.77
CA ARG A 117 15.04 12.74 -1.18
C ARG A 117 15.15 14.01 -2.02
N TYR A 118 15.26 13.88 -3.34
CA TYR A 118 15.23 15.04 -4.24
C TYR A 118 13.95 15.87 -4.05
N GLN A 119 12.79 15.20 -3.96
CA GLN A 119 11.51 15.88 -3.75
C GLN A 119 11.39 16.53 -2.36
N SER A 120 11.98 15.91 -1.33
CA SER A 120 12.09 16.48 0.01
C SER A 120 12.94 17.76 0.02
N ASP A 121 14.12 17.71 -0.61
CA ASP A 121 15.07 18.82 -0.62
C ASP A 121 14.64 19.97 -1.55
N CYS A 122 14.17 19.64 -2.75
CA CYS A 122 13.97 20.60 -3.84
C CYS A 122 12.51 20.79 -4.24
N GLY A 123 11.59 19.92 -3.81
CA GLY A 123 10.22 19.87 -4.34
C GLY A 123 9.42 21.16 -4.08
N ALA A 124 9.74 21.90 -3.03
CA ALA A 124 9.14 23.21 -2.77
C ALA A 124 9.50 24.27 -3.83
N GLU A 125 10.71 24.18 -4.42
CA GLU A 125 11.16 25.09 -5.47
C GLU A 125 10.69 24.63 -6.85
N VAL A 126 10.80 23.33 -7.15
CA VAL A 126 10.60 22.82 -8.52
C VAL A 126 9.19 22.31 -8.81
N CYS A 127 8.39 22.02 -7.79
CA CYS A 127 7.06 21.40 -7.92
C CYS A 127 5.96 22.20 -7.20
N SER A 128 6.19 23.48 -6.89
CA SER A 128 5.24 24.32 -6.16
C SER A 128 3.88 24.40 -6.86
N GLY A 129 2.80 24.14 -6.11
CA GLY A 129 1.42 24.23 -6.59
C GLY A 129 0.95 23.06 -7.47
N VAL A 130 1.79 22.04 -7.70
CA VAL A 130 1.35 20.83 -8.39
C VAL A 130 0.56 19.95 -7.43
N THR A 131 -0.63 19.53 -7.86
CA THR A 131 -1.50 18.61 -7.11
C THR A 131 -1.61 17.29 -7.86
N CYS A 132 -1.93 16.21 -7.16
CA CYS A 132 -2.28 14.97 -7.84
C CYS A 132 -3.54 15.20 -8.67
N THR A 133 -3.50 14.79 -9.94
CA THR A 133 -4.72 14.68 -10.74
C THR A 133 -5.11 13.22 -10.87
N SER A 134 -6.40 12.96 -11.13
CA SER A 134 -6.88 11.61 -11.35
C SER A 134 -6.08 10.95 -12.47
N PRO A 135 -5.75 9.65 -12.36
CA PRO A 135 -5.00 8.96 -13.40
C PRO A 135 -5.62 9.19 -14.79
N SER A 136 -4.80 9.47 -15.80
CA SER A 136 -5.25 9.58 -17.20
C SER A 136 -5.79 8.25 -17.74
N SER A 137 -5.39 7.12 -17.14
CA SER A 137 -5.99 5.81 -17.36
C SER A 137 -5.67 4.86 -16.21
N GLY A 138 -6.66 4.54 -15.40
CA GLY A 138 -6.61 3.49 -14.39
C GLY A 138 -8.02 3.24 -13.87
N ASP A 139 -8.39 1.98 -13.65
CA ASP A 139 -9.64 1.66 -12.96
C ASP A 139 -9.61 2.32 -11.58
N VAL A 140 -10.35 3.42 -11.40
CA VAL A 140 -10.61 3.99 -10.07
C VAL A 140 -11.14 2.86 -9.20
N CYS A 141 -10.69 2.78 -7.94
CA CYS A 141 -11.11 1.72 -7.03
C CYS A 141 -12.56 1.86 -6.54
N LEU A 142 -13.48 1.84 -7.49
CA LEU A 142 -14.90 1.91 -7.25
C LEU A 142 -15.33 0.66 -6.47
N VAL A 143 -16.21 0.89 -5.50
CA VAL A 143 -16.96 -0.20 -4.88
C VAL A 143 -17.82 -0.81 -5.97
N LYS A 144 -17.43 -2.01 -6.42
CA LYS A 144 -18.19 -2.77 -7.42
C LYS A 144 -19.44 -3.37 -6.76
N SER A 145 -20.44 -3.70 -7.58
CA SER A 145 -21.62 -4.45 -7.11
C SER A 145 -21.21 -5.79 -6.48
N GLU A 146 -21.99 -6.24 -5.50
CA GLU A 146 -21.73 -7.50 -4.80
C GLU A 146 -21.64 -8.68 -5.77
N PRO A 147 -20.60 -9.54 -5.65
CA PRO A 147 -20.52 -10.78 -6.43
C PRO A 147 -21.69 -11.71 -6.17
N ALA A 148 -22.25 -12.33 -7.21
CA ALA A 148 -23.31 -13.33 -7.06
C ALA A 148 -22.78 -14.71 -6.59
N ILE A 149 -21.48 -14.94 -6.70
CA ILE A 149 -20.80 -16.20 -6.35
C ILE A 149 -19.47 -15.90 -5.64
N LEU A 150 -19.05 -16.83 -4.79
CA LEU A 150 -17.69 -16.84 -4.25
C LEU A 150 -16.74 -17.40 -5.32
N ASP A 151 -16.06 -16.50 -6.03
CA ASP A 151 -15.03 -16.84 -7.01
C ASP A 151 -13.68 -16.34 -6.48
N VAL A 152 -12.97 -17.24 -5.80
CA VAL A 152 -11.70 -16.98 -5.12
C VAL A 152 -10.63 -17.84 -5.75
N THR A 153 -9.57 -17.20 -6.24
CA THR A 153 -8.39 -17.89 -6.73
C THR A 153 -7.36 -17.98 -5.59
N ASP A 154 -7.33 -19.10 -4.88
CA ASP A 154 -6.28 -19.38 -3.88
C ASP A 154 -5.19 -20.27 -4.49
N GLN A 155 -3.95 -19.75 -4.55
CA GLN A 155 -2.78 -20.50 -5.00
C GLN A 155 -2.24 -21.46 -3.93
N GLY A 156 -2.77 -21.40 -2.69
CA GLY A 156 -2.43 -22.27 -1.57
C GLY A 156 -1.12 -21.93 -0.87
N GLY A 157 -0.38 -20.93 -1.35
CA GLY A 157 0.85 -20.46 -0.72
C GLY A 157 0.61 -19.68 0.57
N CYS A 158 1.69 -19.54 1.36
CA CYS A 158 1.69 -18.76 2.61
C CYS A 158 2.65 -17.57 2.54
N GLY A 159 3.16 -17.24 1.34
CA GLY A 159 3.90 -16.00 1.16
C GLY A 159 2.97 -14.81 1.35
N ASP A 160 3.52 -13.67 1.76
CA ASP A 160 2.76 -12.42 1.90
C ASP A 160 1.95 -12.11 0.64
N LYS A 161 2.54 -12.34 -0.53
CA LYS A 161 1.90 -12.24 -1.85
C LYS A 161 0.58 -13.02 -1.96
N ASP A 162 0.59 -14.29 -1.57
CA ASP A 162 -0.57 -15.16 -1.72
C ASP A 162 -1.69 -14.72 -0.77
N LEU A 163 -1.32 -14.31 0.44
CA LEU A 163 -2.26 -13.81 1.44
C LEU A 163 -2.83 -12.43 1.06
N GLU A 164 -2.02 -11.52 0.51
CA GLU A 164 -2.45 -10.19 0.06
C GLU A 164 -3.42 -10.30 -1.13
N GLN A 165 -3.11 -11.15 -2.12
CA GLN A 165 -4.02 -11.42 -3.23
C GLN A 165 -5.33 -12.05 -2.72
N LEU A 166 -5.23 -13.06 -1.86
CA LEU A 166 -6.41 -13.72 -1.30
C LEU A 166 -7.28 -12.72 -0.52
N PHE A 167 -6.69 -11.81 0.26
CA PHE A 167 -7.41 -10.76 0.95
C PHE A 167 -8.16 -9.84 -0.02
N SER A 168 -7.51 -9.47 -1.13
CA SER A 168 -8.10 -8.63 -2.17
C SER A 168 -9.35 -9.28 -2.78
N ASP A 169 -9.25 -10.57 -3.13
CA ASP A 169 -10.32 -11.34 -3.78
C ASP A 169 -11.45 -11.73 -2.84
N THR A 170 -11.17 -11.79 -1.54
CA THR A 170 -12.14 -12.10 -0.48
C THR A 170 -12.63 -10.82 0.20
N ILE A 171 -12.04 -10.43 1.33
CA ILE A 171 -12.53 -9.38 2.21
C ILE A 171 -12.67 -8.04 1.49
N TYR A 172 -11.62 -7.60 0.78
CA TYR A 172 -11.60 -6.26 0.19
C TYR A 172 -12.63 -6.09 -0.93
N ARG A 173 -12.94 -7.16 -1.67
CA ARG A 173 -13.98 -7.18 -2.71
C ARG A 173 -15.37 -6.88 -2.18
N TRP A 174 -15.66 -7.24 -0.92
CA TRP A 174 -16.96 -7.06 -0.26
C TRP A 174 -17.08 -5.79 0.58
N ARG A 175 -16.06 -4.91 0.55
CA ARG A 175 -15.98 -3.67 1.36
C ARG A 175 -17.20 -2.74 1.23
N GLY A 176 -17.95 -2.83 0.14
CA GLY A 176 -19.19 -2.06 -0.05
C GLY A 176 -20.21 -2.23 1.07
N ARG A 177 -20.27 -3.40 1.71
CA ARG A 177 -21.17 -3.64 2.86
C ARG A 177 -20.79 -2.85 4.12
N CYS A 178 -19.54 -2.42 4.20
CA CYS A 178 -18.98 -1.67 5.33
C CYS A 178 -18.99 -0.15 5.09
N TYR A 179 -19.35 0.27 3.87
CA TYR A 179 -19.55 1.67 3.52
C TYR A 179 -20.84 2.21 4.15
N PRO A 180 -20.89 3.50 4.53
CA PRO A 180 -19.78 4.46 4.57
C PRO A 180 -18.90 4.32 5.81
N CYS A 181 -19.42 3.72 6.88
CA CYS A 181 -18.93 3.92 8.24
C CYS A 181 -17.43 3.58 8.45
N HIS A 182 -16.90 2.56 7.77
CA HIS A 182 -15.53 2.08 8.00
C HIS A 182 -14.46 2.64 7.04
N PHE A 183 -14.85 3.49 6.07
CA PHE A 183 -13.94 4.11 5.10
C PHE A 183 -13.30 5.37 5.65
N ASP A 184 -11.97 5.49 5.53
CA ASP A 184 -11.20 6.66 5.98
C ASP A 184 -11.56 7.98 5.27
N SER A 185 -12.04 7.92 4.03
CA SER A 185 -12.50 9.09 3.26
C SER A 185 -13.85 9.65 3.69
N THR A 186 -14.60 8.92 4.51
CA THR A 186 -15.94 9.34 4.93
C THR A 186 -15.86 10.05 6.28
N LYS A 187 -16.74 11.04 6.48
CA LYS A 187 -16.89 11.68 7.80
C LYS A 187 -17.11 10.59 8.88
N PRO A 188 -16.66 10.81 10.12
CA PRO A 188 -16.95 9.89 11.20
C PRO A 188 -18.46 9.88 11.45
N GLU A 189 -19.14 8.91 10.85
CA GLU A 189 -20.49 8.50 11.21
C GLU A 189 -20.35 7.46 12.31
N ALA A 190 -20.83 7.81 13.51
CA ALA A 190 -20.70 7.00 14.73
C ALA A 190 -19.24 6.73 15.17
N ASP A 191 -19.06 6.05 16.30
CA ASP A 191 -17.76 5.59 16.83
C ASP A 191 -17.19 4.39 16.01
N ALA A 192 -17.44 4.36 14.70
CA ALA A 192 -17.00 3.29 13.83
C ALA A 192 -15.50 3.45 13.52
N PRO A 193 -14.66 2.43 13.77
CA PRO A 193 -13.23 2.49 13.42
C PRO A 193 -13.06 2.61 11.91
N LYS A 194 -12.18 3.51 11.47
CA LYS A 194 -11.79 3.67 10.06
C LYS A 194 -10.63 2.72 9.76
N TRP A 195 -10.93 1.59 9.13
CA TRP A 195 -9.93 0.57 8.79
C TRP A 195 -9.90 0.24 7.30
N ILE A 196 -10.90 0.69 6.53
CA ILE A 196 -10.92 0.54 5.07
C ILE A 196 -10.28 1.79 4.46
N ASN A 197 -9.21 1.58 3.72
CA ASN A 197 -8.58 2.65 2.96
C ASN A 197 -9.37 2.91 1.68
N ALA A 198 -9.63 4.19 1.40
CA ALA A 198 -10.40 4.63 0.24
C ALA A 198 -9.53 5.09 -0.95
N SER A 199 -8.25 4.70 -1.00
CA SER A 199 -7.37 5.03 -2.12
C SER A 199 -8.02 4.68 -3.45
N GLN A 200 -7.79 5.52 -4.45
CA GLN A 200 -8.27 5.30 -5.81
C GLN A 200 -7.58 4.12 -6.49
N VAL A 201 -6.50 3.59 -5.91
CA VAL A 201 -5.77 2.42 -6.42
C VAL A 201 -6.15 1.20 -5.58
N CYS A 202 -6.90 0.25 -6.17
CA CYS A 202 -7.51 -0.84 -5.40
C CYS A 202 -6.54 -1.71 -4.64
N ASP A 203 -5.43 -1.97 -5.29
CA ASP A 203 -4.30 -2.71 -4.80
C ASP A 203 -3.72 -2.09 -3.50
N VAL A 204 -3.44 -0.79 -3.52
CA VAL A 204 -2.99 -0.02 -2.34
C VAL A 204 -4.03 -0.05 -1.25
N ALA A 205 -5.26 0.24 -1.63
CA ALA A 205 -6.36 0.33 -0.70
C ALA A 205 -6.62 -1.02 -0.01
N SER A 206 -6.51 -2.12 -0.75
CA SER A 206 -6.62 -3.49 -0.26
C SER A 206 -5.52 -3.81 0.74
N LEU A 207 -4.27 -3.60 0.35
CA LEU A 207 -3.12 -3.85 1.22
C LEU A 207 -3.17 -3.01 2.50
N ALA A 208 -3.41 -1.70 2.38
CA ALA A 208 -3.54 -0.81 3.53
C ALA A 208 -4.68 -1.26 4.46
N THR A 209 -5.81 -1.70 3.89
CA THR A 209 -6.93 -2.25 4.66
C THR A 209 -6.53 -3.51 5.42
N LEU A 210 -5.83 -4.45 4.79
CA LEU A 210 -5.30 -5.65 5.47
C LEU A 210 -4.40 -5.27 6.65
N ARG A 211 -3.48 -4.32 6.46
CA ARG A 211 -2.58 -3.86 7.54
C ARG A 211 -3.34 -3.20 8.68
N ASN A 212 -4.36 -2.40 8.38
CA ASN A 212 -5.21 -1.81 9.42
C ASN A 212 -5.94 -2.88 10.24
N ILE A 213 -6.43 -3.94 9.60
CA ILE A 213 -7.11 -5.08 10.24
C ILE A 213 -6.15 -5.86 11.13
N GLU A 214 -4.93 -6.14 10.64
CA GLU A 214 -3.87 -6.80 11.41
C GLU A 214 -3.48 -5.98 12.64
N HIS A 215 -3.19 -4.69 12.44
CA HIS A 215 -2.81 -3.77 13.52
C HIS A 215 -3.90 -3.65 14.59
N SER A 216 -5.17 -3.66 14.17
CA SER A 216 -6.30 -3.59 15.09
C SER A 216 -6.57 -4.89 15.84
N GLY A 217 -5.90 -5.99 15.50
CA GLY A 217 -6.11 -7.31 16.10
C GLY A 217 -7.52 -7.86 15.82
N TYR A 218 -8.10 -7.57 14.66
CA TYR A 218 -9.45 -8.02 14.31
C TYR A 218 -9.52 -9.47 13.84
N ILE A 219 -8.38 -10.06 13.47
CA ILE A 219 -8.23 -11.48 13.12
C ILE A 219 -7.62 -12.21 14.31
N ARG A 220 -8.23 -13.33 14.71
CA ARG A 220 -7.72 -14.24 15.74
C ARG A 220 -7.18 -15.49 15.07
N THR A 221 -5.87 -15.70 15.08
CA THR A 221 -5.25 -16.87 14.43
C THR A 221 -5.39 -18.16 15.23
N ASP A 222 -5.67 -18.07 16.53
CA ASP A 222 -5.92 -19.21 17.41
C ASP A 222 -7.37 -19.72 17.33
N GLN A 223 -8.30 -18.81 17.04
CA GLN A 223 -9.74 -19.06 16.93
C GLN A 223 -10.32 -18.24 15.75
N PRO A 224 -10.05 -18.64 14.49
CA PRO A 224 -10.40 -17.89 13.28
C PRO A 224 -11.87 -17.45 13.25
N GLU A 225 -12.78 -18.35 13.62
CA GLU A 225 -14.22 -18.13 13.69
C GLU A 225 -14.65 -17.10 14.75
N ARG A 226 -13.76 -16.72 15.68
CA ARG A 226 -14.01 -15.71 16.71
C ARG A 226 -13.40 -14.35 16.38
N SER A 227 -12.94 -14.18 15.15
CA SER A 227 -12.42 -12.90 14.66
C SER A 227 -13.50 -11.82 14.65
N LYS A 228 -13.17 -10.61 15.13
CA LYS A 228 -14.12 -9.49 15.22
C LYS A 228 -14.63 -9.07 13.84
N ILE A 229 -13.76 -9.14 12.83
CA ILE A 229 -14.12 -8.82 11.44
C ILE A 229 -15.12 -9.81 10.83
N LEU A 230 -15.31 -10.98 11.45
CA LEU A 230 -16.32 -11.97 11.08
C LEU A 230 -17.60 -11.82 11.92
N LEU A 231 -17.47 -11.69 13.25
CA LEU A 231 -18.61 -11.74 14.17
C LEU A 231 -19.39 -10.43 14.30
N LYS A 232 -18.75 -9.26 14.17
CA LYS A 232 -19.46 -7.97 14.21
C LYS A 232 -20.46 -7.83 13.05
N PRO A 233 -20.07 -8.05 11.78
CA PRO A 233 -21.03 -7.93 10.68
C PRO A 233 -22.12 -9.01 10.65
N LEU A 234 -21.93 -10.16 11.32
CA LEU A 234 -22.90 -11.25 11.38
C LEU A 234 -24.13 -10.90 12.24
N ALA A 235 -25.32 -11.32 11.80
CA ALA A 235 -26.56 -11.19 12.56
C ALA A 235 -26.45 -11.83 13.95
N GLU A 236 -26.97 -11.16 14.99
CA GLU A 236 -26.89 -11.67 16.37
C GLU A 236 -27.61 -13.02 16.52
N GLU A 237 -28.74 -13.20 15.85
CA GLU A 237 -29.49 -14.47 15.81
C GLU A 237 -28.73 -15.62 15.12
N ALA A 238 -27.75 -15.31 14.27
CA ALA A 238 -26.89 -16.29 13.60
C ALA A 238 -25.57 -16.56 14.36
N GLY A 239 -25.44 -16.04 15.60
CA GLY A 239 -24.26 -16.19 16.43
C GLY A 239 -23.26 -15.03 16.32
N GLY A 240 -23.65 -13.93 15.67
CA GLY A 240 -22.89 -12.69 15.64
C GLY A 240 -22.87 -11.96 16.99
N ILE A 241 -22.16 -10.83 17.04
CA ILE A 241 -22.12 -9.95 18.21
C ILE A 241 -22.56 -8.55 17.83
N LYS A 242 -23.13 -7.83 18.80
CA LYS A 242 -23.67 -6.47 18.60
C LYS A 242 -22.80 -5.58 17.71
N HIS A 243 -23.39 -5.12 16.61
CA HIS A 243 -22.79 -4.16 15.69
C HIS A 243 -23.69 -2.93 15.54
N GLY A 244 -23.10 -1.75 15.72
CA GLY A 244 -23.84 -0.49 15.70
C GLY A 244 -24.41 -0.11 14.32
N GLY A 245 -23.90 -0.71 13.24
CA GLY A 245 -24.26 -0.38 11.86
C GLY A 245 -25.32 -1.29 11.21
N HIS A 246 -26.09 -2.05 11.99
CA HIS A 246 -26.98 -3.13 11.54
C HIS A 246 -26.25 -4.33 10.91
N THR A 247 -26.97 -5.44 10.77
CA THR A 247 -26.50 -6.69 10.16
C THR A 247 -25.93 -6.49 8.75
N LYS A 248 -24.76 -7.09 8.47
CA LYS A 248 -24.11 -7.10 7.13
C LYS A 248 -23.99 -8.49 6.53
N PHE A 249 -23.92 -9.52 7.37
CA PHE A 249 -24.05 -10.92 6.98
C PHE A 249 -25.30 -11.48 7.61
N LYS A 250 -26.23 -11.96 6.79
CA LYS A 250 -27.52 -12.45 7.27
C LYS A 250 -27.35 -13.67 8.17
N ASP A 251 -26.51 -14.60 7.76
CA ASP A 251 -26.25 -15.88 8.42
C ASP A 251 -24.88 -16.39 7.98
N GLN A 252 -24.52 -17.61 8.42
CA GLN A 252 -23.26 -18.23 8.04
C GLN A 252 -23.27 -18.74 6.60
N GLU A 253 -24.39 -18.80 5.89
CA GLU A 253 -24.46 -19.18 4.47
C GLU A 253 -24.27 -17.98 3.54
N ASP A 254 -24.28 -16.75 4.09
CA ASP A 254 -23.98 -15.52 3.36
C ASP A 254 -22.62 -15.60 2.65
N ILE A 255 -22.59 -15.31 1.36
CA ILE A 255 -21.40 -15.42 0.51
C ILE A 255 -20.26 -14.53 1.05
N ALA A 256 -20.59 -13.34 1.56
CA ALA A 256 -19.58 -12.46 2.13
C ALA A 256 -19.03 -13.02 3.45
N TYR A 257 -19.88 -13.65 4.27
CA TYR A 257 -19.41 -14.36 5.48
C TYR A 257 -18.45 -15.48 5.12
N GLN A 258 -18.80 -16.31 4.13
CA GLN A 258 -17.96 -17.41 3.66
C GLN A 258 -16.63 -16.92 3.09
N ALA A 259 -16.63 -15.81 2.33
CA ALA A 259 -15.40 -15.18 1.83
C ALA A 259 -14.47 -14.75 2.97
N PHE A 260 -15.02 -14.11 4.00
CA PHE A 260 -14.26 -13.63 5.16
C PHE A 260 -13.72 -14.81 5.96
N LEU A 261 -14.57 -15.80 6.26
CA LEU A 261 -14.17 -16.99 7.00
C LEU A 261 -13.04 -17.74 6.28
N TYR A 262 -13.15 -17.92 4.96
CA TYR A 262 -12.14 -18.59 4.15
C TYR A 262 -10.78 -17.90 4.26
N PHE A 263 -10.71 -16.58 4.04
CA PHE A 263 -9.46 -15.84 4.21
C PHE A 263 -8.91 -15.96 5.63
N ILE A 264 -9.75 -15.78 6.64
CA ILE A 264 -9.32 -15.78 8.05
C ILE A 264 -8.74 -17.15 8.44
N GLN A 265 -9.36 -18.24 8.01
CA GLN A 265 -8.84 -19.60 8.20
C GLN A 265 -7.51 -19.79 7.47
N ARG A 266 -7.43 -19.42 6.19
CA ARG A 266 -6.20 -19.52 5.39
C ARG A 266 -5.05 -18.70 5.98
N TYR A 267 -5.34 -17.48 6.42
CA TYR A 267 -4.38 -16.60 7.08
C TYR A 267 -3.89 -17.21 8.40
N ALA A 268 -4.80 -17.72 9.24
CA ALA A 268 -4.44 -18.39 10.48
C ALA A 268 -3.56 -19.63 10.25
N ASP A 269 -3.93 -20.49 9.30
CA ASP A 269 -3.15 -21.66 8.92
C ASP A 269 -1.73 -21.28 8.49
N CYS A 270 -1.56 -20.17 7.77
CA CYS A 270 -0.25 -19.70 7.34
C CYS A 270 0.57 -19.10 8.48
N LYS A 271 -0.06 -18.43 9.46
CA LYS A 271 0.64 -17.82 10.61
C LYS A 271 1.01 -18.83 11.70
N ASN A 272 0.34 -19.98 11.76
CA ASN A 272 0.58 -21.02 12.76
C ASN A 272 1.52 -22.15 12.26
N ARG A 273 2.07 -22.03 11.05
CA ARG A 273 3.04 -22.98 10.47
C ARG A 273 4.45 -22.75 10.97
#